data_AF-A0A855X109-F1
#
_entry.id   AF-A0A855X109-F1
#
_cell.length_a   1.000
_cell.length_b   1.000
_cell.length_c   1.000
_cell.angle_alpha   90.00
_cell.angle_beta   90.00
_cell.angle_gamma   90.00
#
_symmetry.space_group_name_H-M   'P 1'
#
loop_
_entity.id
_entity.type
_entity.pdbx_description
1 polymer ?
#
loop_
_entity_poly.entity_id
_entity_poly.type
_entity_poly.pdbx_seq_one_letter_code
_entity_poly.pdbx_strand_id
1 'polypeptide(L)' 'MRTSAKERERNRGYRSNLRAAVKDVREETSKAEALKKYAKAVLLLDRAASRGLIHKKTASRNKSRLSAFIQKLG' A
#
# COMPACT_ATOMS: atom_id res chain seq x y z
N MET A 1 9.07 -23.66 17.26
CA MET A 1 8.51 -22.71 16.27
C MET A 1 8.11 -21.36 16.92
N ARG A 2 9.04 -20.64 17.59
CA ARG A 2 8.71 -19.41 18.35
C ARG A 2 9.03 -18.11 17.59
N THR A 3 10.03 -18.15 16.71
CA THR A 3 10.49 -17.00 15.91
C THR A 3 9.52 -16.66 14.78
N SER A 4 8.99 -17.68 14.08
CA SER A 4 8.02 -17.51 12.99
C SER A 4 6.70 -16.87 13.44
N ALA A 5 6.23 -17.19 14.64
CA ALA A 5 5.02 -16.59 15.21
C ALA A 5 5.20 -15.09 15.49
N LYS A 6 6.33 -14.70 16.09
CA LYS A 6 6.69 -13.30 16.36
C LYS A 6 6.89 -12.49 15.08
N GLU A 7 7.52 -13.09 14.07
CA GLU A 7 7.64 -12.47 12.73
C GLU A 7 6.30 -12.30 12.05
N ARG A 8 5.43 -13.31 12.11
CA ARG A 8 4.07 -13.26 11.55
C ARG A 8 3.26 -12.14 12.19
N GLU A 9 3.33 -11.96 13.51
CA GLU A 9 2.62 -10.90 14.22
C GLU A 9 3.07 -9.50 13.79
N ARG A 10 4.39 -9.26 13.73
CA ARG A 10 4.93 -7.98 13.22
C ARG A 10 4.51 -7.72 11.78
N ASN A 11 4.65 -8.73 10.92
CA ASN A 11 4.30 -8.64 9.50
C ASN A 11 2.80 -8.42 9.28
N ARG A 12 1.95 -8.93 10.18
CA ARG A 12 0.51 -8.66 10.16
C ARG A 12 0.23 -7.17 10.36
N GLY A 13 0.86 -6.52 11.35
CA GLY A 13 0.70 -5.07 11.56
C GLY A 13 1.10 -4.25 10.34
N TYR A 14 2.29 -4.52 9.77
CA TYR A 14 2.74 -3.82 8.56
C TYR A 14 1.82 -4.06 7.35
N ARG A 15 1.32 -5.30 7.17
CA ARG A 15 0.37 -5.60 6.09
C ARG A 15 -0.97 -4.91 6.29
N SER A 16 -1.48 -4.84 7.52
CA SER A 16 -2.72 -4.12 7.84
C SER A 16 -2.58 -2.63 7.51
N ASN A 17 -1.49 -1.99 7.92
CA ASN A 17 -1.23 -0.58 7.63
C ASN A 17 -1.11 -0.32 6.13
N LEU A 18 -0.45 -1.21 5.39
CA LEU A 18 -0.34 -1.11 3.94
C LEU A 18 -1.70 -1.26 3.24
N ARG A 19 -2.56 -2.17 3.71
CA ARG A 19 -3.91 -2.34 3.18
C ARG A 19 -4.79 -1.13 3.49
N ALA A 20 -4.68 -0.55 4.69
CA ALA A 20 -5.39 0.67 5.08
C ALA A 20 -5.01 1.83 4.15
N ALA A 21 -3.71 2.10 3.95
CA ALA A 21 -3.27 3.17 3.06
C ALA A 21 -3.75 3.00 1.61
N VAL A 22 -3.82 1.76 1.10
CA VAL A 22 -4.38 1.49 -0.24
C VAL A 22 -5.90 1.71 -0.27
N LYS A 23 -6.60 1.38 0.81
CA LYS A 23 -8.04 1.58 0.97
C LYS A 23 -8.37 3.08 1.04
N ASP A 24 -7.62 3.86 1.81
CA ASP A 24 -7.83 5.31 1.97
C ASP A 24 -7.76 6.07 0.64
N VAL A 25 -6.93 5.61 -0.31
CA VAL A 25 -6.86 6.20 -1.66
C VAL A 25 -8.06 5.81 -2.52
N ARG A 26 -8.63 4.63 -2.31
CA ARG A 26 -9.78 4.11 -3.08
C ARG A 26 -11.12 4.64 -2.63
N GLU A 27 -11.24 5.01 -1.35
CA GLU A 27 -12.46 5.62 -0.81
C GLU A 27 -12.57 7.10 -1.16
N GLU A 28 -11.48 7.71 -1.62
CA GLU A 28 -11.46 9.12 -1.95
C GLU A 28 -12.19 9.43 -3.26
N THR A 29 -13.02 10.46 -3.25
CA THR A 29 -13.80 10.93 -4.40
C THR A 29 -13.20 12.17 -5.04
N SER A 30 -12.36 12.93 -4.31
CA SER A 30 -11.66 14.09 -4.83
C SER A 30 -10.28 13.71 -5.40
N LYS A 31 -10.03 14.03 -6.68
CA LYS A 31 -8.75 13.79 -7.34
C LYS A 31 -7.56 14.43 -6.60
N ALA A 32 -7.75 15.63 -6.06
CA ALA A 32 -6.70 16.36 -5.34
C ALA A 32 -6.32 15.67 -4.02
N GLU A 33 -7.31 15.18 -3.27
CA GLU A 33 -7.08 14.44 -2.03
C GLU A 33 -6.51 13.04 -2.29
N ALA A 34 -6.99 12.38 -3.35
CA ALA A 34 -6.51 11.07 -3.76
C ALA A 34 -5.02 11.12 -4.11
N LEU A 35 -4.55 12.17 -4.79
CA LEU A 35 -3.11 12.39 -5.09
C LEU A 35 -2.26 12.55 -3.82
N LYS A 36 -2.74 13.30 -2.82
CA LYS A 36 -2.03 13.47 -1.54
C LYS A 36 -1.92 12.13 -0.79
N LYS A 37 -3.02 11.38 -0.71
CA LYS A 37 -3.05 10.06 -0.07
C LYS A 37 -2.22 9.04 -0.85
N TYR A 38 -2.21 9.13 -2.18
CA TYR A 38 -1.42 8.27 -3.06
C TYR A 38 0.08 8.39 -2.81
N ALA A 39 0.61 9.60 -2.64
CA ALA A 39 2.04 9.79 -2.33
C ALA A 39 2.45 9.04 -1.05
N LYS A 40 1.60 9.06 -0.01
CA LYS A 40 1.81 8.29 1.23
C LYS A 40 1.74 6.78 0.99
N ALA A 41 0.74 6.32 0.21
CA ALA A 41 0.58 4.91 -0.12
C ALA A 41 1.77 4.36 -0.94
N VAL A 42 2.30 5.13 -1.88
CA VAL A 42 3.49 4.79 -2.68
C VAL A 42 4.70 4.56 -1.78
N LEU A 43 4.97 5.49 -0.86
CA LEU A 43 6.09 5.38 0.09
C LEU A 43 6.00 4.10 0.93
N LEU A 44 4.80 3.78 1.43
CA LEU A 44 4.57 2.56 2.22
C LEU A 44 4.73 1.28 1.39
N LEU A 45 4.25 1.27 0.14
CA LEU A 45 4.41 0.15 -0.78
C LEU A 45 5.89 -0.13 -1.08
N ASP A 46 6.68 0.91 -1.31
CA ASP A 46 8.11 0.75 -1.60
C ASP A 46 8.89 0.28 -0.38
N ARG A 47 8.60 0.82 0.80
CA ARG A 47 9.21 0.34 2.06
C ARG A 47 8.84 -1.11 2.36
N ALA A 48 7.61 -1.52 2.06
CA ALA A 48 7.21 -2.91 2.23
C ALA A 48 7.88 -3.85 1.21
N ALA A 49 8.14 -3.37 -0.01
CA ALA A 49 8.88 -4.13 -1.01
C ALA A 49 10.37 -4.26 -0.66
N SER A 50 11.01 -3.18 -0.21
CA SER A 50 12.43 -3.20 0.17
C SER A 50 12.70 -4.10 1.37
N ARG A 51 11.75 -4.18 2.32
CA ARG A 51 11.80 -5.10 3.47
C ARG A 51 11.43 -6.55 3.13
N GLY A 52 11.09 -6.85 1.87
CA GLY A 52 10.67 -8.20 1.45
C GLY A 52 9.29 -8.64 1.95
N LEU A 53 8.50 -7.73 2.55
CA LEU A 53 7.15 -8.04 3.04
C LEU A 53 6.17 -8.34 1.90
N ILE A 54 6.35 -7.65 0.78
CA ILE A 54 5.67 -7.86 -0.49
C ILE A 54 6.69 -7.94 -1.63
N HIS A 55 6.38 -8.69 -2.68
CA HIS A 55 7.24 -8.74 -3.85
C HIS A 55 7.21 -7.40 -4.61
N LYS A 56 8.34 -6.99 -5.23
CA LYS A 56 8.45 -5.75 -6.03
C LYS A 56 7.33 -5.60 -7.07
N LYS A 57 7.01 -6.68 -7.79
CA LYS A 57 5.89 -6.71 -8.76
C LYS A 57 4.53 -6.45 -8.10
N THR A 58 4.32 -6.84 -6.84
CA THR A 58 3.08 -6.55 -6.11
C THR A 58 2.99 -5.06 -5.76
N ALA A 59 4.11 -4.44 -5.35
CA ALA A 59 4.16 -2.99 -5.16
C ALA A 59 3.87 -2.25 -6.48
N SER A 60 4.55 -2.61 -7.58
CA SER A 60 4.32 -2.00 -8.89
C SER A 60 2.87 -2.15 -9.38
N ARG A 61 2.27 -3.33 -9.21
CA ARG A 61 0.85 -3.57 -9.55
C ARG A 61 -0.09 -2.67 -8.77
N ASN A 62 0.14 -2.48 -7.47
CA ASN A 62 -0.69 -1.60 -6.65
C ASN A 62 -0.54 -0.13 -7.07
N LYS A 63 0.68 0.34 -7.34
CA LYS A 63 0.93 1.70 -7.84
C LYS A 63 0.20 1.98 -9.15
N SER A 64 0.30 1.06 -10.11
CA SER A 64 -0.36 1.18 -11.42
C SER A 64 -1.88 1.21 -11.28
N ARG A 65 -2.47 0.30 -10.49
CA ARG A 65 -3.93 0.27 -10.26
C ARG A 65 -4.45 1.52 -9.57
N LEU A 66 -3.73 2.04 -8.59
CA LEU A 66 -4.11 3.26 -7.89
C LEU A 66 -3.98 4.49 -8.78
N SER A 67 -2.94 4.58 -9.59
CA SER A 67 -2.79 5.65 -10.59
C SER A 67 -3.93 5.61 -11.62
N ALA A 68 -4.30 4.42 -12.12
CA ALA A 68 -5.43 4.27 -13.03
C ALA A 68 -6.77 4.66 -12.37
N PHE A 69 -6.95 4.38 -11.07
CA PHE A 69 -8.12 4.82 -10.32
C PHE A 69 -8.20 6.36 -10.22
N ILE A 70 -7.09 7.01 -9.85
CA ILE A 70 -7.01 8.49 -9.77
C ILE A 70 -7.23 9.14 -11.14
N GLN A 71 -6.80 8.50 -12.22
CA GLN A 71 -7.03 8.98 -13.57
C GLN A 71 -8.50 8.87 -13.98
N LYS A 72 -9.21 7.84 -13.52
CA LYS A 72 -10.67 7.67 -13.75
C LYS A 72 -11.56 8.59 -12.92
N LEU A 73 -11.04 9.12 -11.80
CA LEU A 73 -11.69 10.18 -11.01
C LEU A 73 -11.61 11.55 -11.69
N GLY A 74 -10.91 11.65 -12.83
CA GLY A 74 -10.77 12.86 -13.65
C GLY A 74 -11.94 13.06 -14.60
#